data_AF-S6AIT3-F1
#
_entry.id   AF-S6AIT3-F1
#
_cell.length_a   1.000
_cell.length_b   1.000
_cell.length_c   1.000
_cell.angle_alpha   90.00
_cell.angle_beta   90.00
_cell.angle_gamma   90.00
#
_symmetry.space_group_name_H-M   'P 1'
#
loop_
_entity.id
_entity.type
_entity.pdbx_description
1 polymer ?
#
loop_
_entity_poly.entity_id
_entity_poly.type
_entity_poly.pdbx_seq_one_letter_code
_entity_poly.pdbx_strand_id
1 'polypeptide(L)' 'MQDCYKIKLRSVGYRLVYEVVDQRLVVTVIAVGKRERLEVYEAAKKRLD' A
#
# COMPACT_ATOMS: atom_id res chain seq x y z
N MET A 1 10.66 1.57 3.25
CA MET A 1 9.34 2.23 3.22
C MET A 1 9.03 2.68 4.63
N GLN A 2 9.45 3.90 4.96
CA GLN A 2 9.06 4.55 6.22
C GLN A 2 7.59 4.99 6.07
N ASP A 3 6.83 4.98 7.16
CA ASP A 3 5.44 5.46 7.23
C ASP A 3 4.43 4.80 6.25
N CYS A 4 4.79 3.64 5.70
CA CYS A 4 3.93 2.84 4.83
C CYS A 4 3.24 1.71 5.59
N TYR A 5 1.93 1.62 5.41
CA TYR A 5 1.05 0.68 6.09
C TYR A 5 0.19 -0.09 5.07
N LYS A 6 -0.62 -1.04 5.56
CA LYS A 6 -1.47 -1.87 4.71
C LYS A 6 -2.88 -2.07 5.26
N ILE A 7 -3.88 -1.98 4.39
CA ILE A 7 -5.24 -2.44 4.64
C ILE A 7 -5.43 -3.80 3.96
N LYS A 8 -6.01 -4.77 4.68
CA LYS A 8 -6.31 -6.12 4.15
C LYS A 8 -7.79 -6.21 3.80
N LEU A 9 -8.11 -6.26 2.51
CA LEU A 9 -9.46 -6.49 2.02
C LEU A 9 -9.69 -8.00 1.91
N ARG A 10 -9.98 -8.63 3.06
CA ARG A 10 -9.92 -10.08 3.23
C ARG A 10 -10.95 -10.84 2.40
N SER A 11 -12.19 -10.36 2.34
CA SER A 11 -13.28 -11.02 1.62
C SER A 11 -13.01 -11.16 0.12
N VAL A 12 -12.32 -10.18 -0.47
CA VAL A 12 -12.00 -10.14 -1.90
C VAL A 12 -10.58 -10.60 -2.21
N GLY A 13 -9.75 -10.86 -1.20
CA GLY A 13 -8.36 -11.32 -1.39
C GLY A 13 -7.40 -10.22 -1.87
N TYR A 14 -7.59 -8.97 -1.47
CA TYR A 14 -6.75 -7.83 -1.87
C TYR A 14 -5.98 -7.21 -0.70
N ARG A 15 -4.96 -6.42 -1.03
CA ARG A 15 -4.28 -5.51 -0.12
C ARG A 15 -4.16 -4.14 -0.75
N LEU A 16 -4.25 -3.13 0.09
CA LEU A 16 -3.95 -1.73 -0.23
C LEU A 16 -2.72 -1.33 0.60
N VAL A 17 -1.76 -0.69 -0.03
CA VAL A 17 -0.57 -0.10 0.59
C VAL A 17 -0.71 1.42 0.53
N TYR A 18 -0.51 2.08 1.67
CA TYR A 18 -0.66 3.53 1.79
C TYR A 18 0.46 4.11 2.66
N GLU A 19 0.75 5.39 2.45
CA GLU A 19 1.65 6.21 3.25
C GLU A 19 0.84 7.23 4.08
N VAL A 20 1.27 7.51 5.30
CA VAL A 20 0.72 8.58 6.15
C VAL A 20 1.63 9.80 6.10
N VAL A 21 1.08 10.95 5.72
CA VAL A 21 1.78 12.24 5.71
C VAL A 21 1.26 13.10 6.86
N ASP A 22 1.84 12.92 8.05
CA ASP A 22 1.36 13.51 9.31
C ASP A 22 1.23 15.04 9.25
N GLN A 23 2.22 15.71 8.66
CA GLN A 23 2.24 17.18 8.56
C GLN A 23 1.11 17.78 7.72
N ARG A 24 0.44 16.96 6.88
CA ARG A 24 -0.62 17.41 5.97
C ARG A 24 -1.97 16.78 6.27
N LEU A 25 -2.05 15.86 7.24
CA LEU A 25 -3.24 15.02 7.49
C LEU A 25 -3.73 14.31 6.21
N VAL A 26 -2.79 13.80 5.41
CA VAL A 26 -3.08 13.12 4.14
C VAL A 26 -2.67 11.65 4.22
N VAL A 27 -3.50 10.78 3.64
CA VAL A 27 -3.15 9.38 3.37
C VAL A 27 -3.02 9.18 1.87
N THR A 28 -1.83 8.81 1.42
CA THR A 28 -1.56 8.57 0.00
C THR A 28 -1.65 7.08 -0.29
N VAL A 29 -2.54 6.68 -1.20
CA VAL A 29 -2.61 5.27 -1.65
C VAL A 29 -1.50 5.03 -2.67
N ILE A 30 -0.56 4.16 -2.33
CA ILE A 30 0.60 3.85 -3.17
C ILE A 30 0.28 2.69 -4.12
N ALA A 31 -0.40 1.66 -3.62
CA ALA A 31 -0.73 0.49 -4.44
C ALA A 31 -1.98 -0.23 -3.94
N VAL A 32 -2.74 -0.80 -4.88
CA VAL A 32 -3.83 -1.75 -4.59
C VAL A 32 -3.62 -2.97 -5.48
N GLY A 33 -3.74 -4.16 -4.93
CA GLY A 33 -3.50 -5.38 -5.69
C GLY A 33 -3.95 -6.65 -4.98
N LYS A 34 -4.05 -7.73 -5.74
CA LYS A 34 -4.42 -9.06 -5.22
C LYS A 34 -3.39 -9.55 -4.20
N ARG A 35 -3.80 -10.49 -3.36
CA ARG A 35 -2.93 -11.22 -2.42
C ARG A 35 -2.10 -12.29 -3.16
N GLU A 36 -1.38 -11.89 -4.20
CA GLU A 36 -0.58 -12.82 -5.00
C GLU A 36 0.88 -12.45 -4.97
N ARG A 37 1.73 -13.45 -4.71
CA ARG A 37 3.21 -13.45 -4.88
C ARG A 37 3.95 -12.15 -4.53
N LEU A 38 3.47 -11.43 -3.51
CA LEU A 38 4.00 -10.12 -3.08
C LEU A 38 3.89 -8.99 -4.12
N GLU A 39 3.15 -9.17 -5.21
CA GLU A 39 3.06 -8.22 -6.35
C GLU A 39 2.73 -6.80 -5.92
N VAL A 40 1.77 -6.64 -4.99
CA VAL A 40 1.37 -5.31 -4.49
C VAL A 40 2.50 -4.59 -3.77
N TYR A 41 3.41 -5.32 -3.11
CA TYR A 41 4.55 -4.72 -2.43
C TYR A 41 5.64 -4.33 -3.42
N GLU A 42 5.91 -5.15 -4.43
CA GLU A 42 6.86 -4.80 -5.49
C GLU A 42 6.36 -3.60 -6.30
N ALA A 43 5.06 -3.55 -6.61
CA ALA A 43 4.45 -2.38 -7.23
C ALA A 43 4.54 -1.13 -6.34
N ALA A 44 4.39 -1.28 -5.01
CA ALA A 44 4.51 -0.17 -4.09
C ALA A 44 5.95 0.34 -3.96
N LYS A 45 6.94 -0.57 -3.91
CA LYS A 45 8.37 -0.19 -3.92
C LYS A 45 8.71 0.61 -5.17
N LYS A 46 8.36 0.09 -6.35
CA LYS A 46 8.63 0.74 -7.65
C LYS A 46 8.00 2.14 -7.79
N ARG A 47 6.95 2.45 -7.03
CA ARG A 47 6.31 3.79 -7.04
C ARG A 47 6.87 4.76 -6.01
N LEU A 48 7.64 4.25 -5.04
CA LEU A 48 8.34 5.04 -4.04
C LEU A 48 9.84 5.19 -4.33
N ASP A 49 10.37 4.37 -5.24
CA ASP A 49 11.66 4.59 -5.91
C ASP A 49 11.58 5.82 -6.83
#